data_AF-Q7MIJ3-F1
#
_entry.id   AF-Q7MIJ3-F1
#
_cell.length_a   1.000
_cell.length_b   1.000
_cell.length_c   1.000
_cell.angle_alpha   90.00
_cell.angle_beta   90.00
_cell.angle_gamma   90.00
#
_symmetry.space_group_name_H-M   'P 1'
#
loop_
_entity.id
_entity.type
_entity.pdbx_description
1 polymer ?
#
loop_
_entity_poly.entity_id
_entity_poly.type
_entity_poly.pdbx_seq_one_letter_code
_entity_poly.pdbx_strand_id
1 'polypeptide(L)'
;MSEFSDYYVVYQRVGEHAMVLTGHEKNAGADLTFNQFQENTNRWFYFENGFRDEDVSQGIHHQLCNLHMSGRNMMVKRELYLALRHIDITGAQWLRAVIINDDDTYHDDYHYLNFFRNPVDRDYAYYDFVDFDQSEYEKDVFADYLPPLYTFEKIVLSPEKLAAVPLEKRLIWDDLQFTDCLVVHKSVKEIMEKYQPLDCRFTRIEEYQEDMGTRAEYDADGNLI
;
A
#
# COMPACT_ATOMS: atom_id res chain seq x y z
N MET A 1 12.95 -9.90 -24.36
CA MET A 1 12.87 -8.88 -23.30
C MET A 1 11.48 -8.31 -23.40
N SER A 2 10.59 -8.50 -22.42
CA SER A 2 9.22 -8.01 -22.54
C SER A 2 9.24 -6.48 -22.49
N GLU A 3 8.63 -5.83 -23.48
CA GLU A 3 8.69 -4.38 -23.69
C GLU A 3 7.86 -3.57 -22.67
N PHE A 4 7.48 -4.15 -21.52
CA PHE A 4 6.37 -3.62 -20.71
C PHE A 4 6.55 -3.53 -19.19
N SER A 5 7.69 -3.90 -18.59
CA SER A 5 7.79 -3.74 -17.13
C SER A 5 8.42 -2.41 -16.69
N ASP A 6 7.63 -1.36 -16.86
CA ASP A 6 7.79 -0.05 -16.19
C ASP A 6 7.02 -0.02 -14.85
N TYR A 7 6.81 -1.18 -14.23
CA TYR A 7 5.96 -1.33 -13.05
C TYR A 7 6.70 -1.86 -11.85
N TYR A 8 6.34 -1.30 -10.69
CA TYR A 8 7.02 -1.54 -9.43
C TYR A 8 6.01 -1.82 -8.34
N VAL A 9 6.30 -2.84 -7.54
CA VAL A 9 5.63 -3.09 -6.27
C VAL A 9 6.22 -2.18 -5.21
N VAL A 10 5.35 -1.47 -4.49
CA VAL A 10 5.67 -0.64 -3.34
C VAL A 10 5.25 -1.39 -2.09
N TYR A 11 6.20 -1.59 -1.17
CA TYR A 11 5.99 -2.31 0.06
C TYR A 11 6.77 -1.68 1.20
N GLN A 12 6.32 -1.95 2.43
CA GLN A 12 6.94 -1.43 3.63
C GLN A 12 8.33 -2.04 3.85
N ARG A 13 9.29 -1.23 4.26
CA ARG A 13 10.61 -1.69 4.68
C ARG A 13 10.56 -2.07 6.15
N VAL A 14 10.99 -3.27 6.53
CA VAL A 14 11.19 -3.64 7.94
C VAL A 14 12.27 -2.76 8.59
N GLY A 15 11.99 -2.22 9.78
CA GLY A 15 12.96 -1.46 10.60
C GLY A 15 12.34 -0.30 11.38
N GLU A 16 13.17 0.61 11.89
CA GLU A 16 12.74 1.75 12.74
C GLU A 16 11.78 2.73 12.06
N HIS A 17 11.71 2.73 10.72
CA HIS A 17 10.78 3.56 9.97
C HIS A 17 9.43 2.88 9.71
N ALA A 18 9.34 1.57 10.01
CA ALA A 18 8.20 0.70 9.76
C ALA A 18 7.11 0.85 10.82
N MET A 19 6.29 1.88 10.68
CA MET A 19 5.12 2.05 11.53
C MET A 19 3.92 1.35 10.89
N VAL A 20 3.32 0.40 11.58
CA VAL A 20 2.07 -0.25 11.13
C VAL A 20 0.91 0.63 11.55
N LEU A 21 0.40 1.43 10.61
CA LEU A 21 -0.67 2.37 10.85
C LEU A 21 -2.03 1.66 10.88
N THR A 22 -2.73 1.77 12.01
CA THR A 22 -4.12 1.32 12.16
C THR A 22 -5.07 2.50 12.37
N GLY A 23 -6.36 2.29 12.12
CA GLY A 23 -7.38 3.31 12.35
C GLY A 23 -7.68 3.50 13.84
N HIS A 24 -7.69 4.73 14.31
CA HIS A 24 -8.00 5.06 15.71
C HIS A 24 -9.52 5.06 15.96
N GLU A 25 -9.96 4.81 17.21
CA GLU A 25 -11.37 4.88 17.65
C GLU A 25 -12.10 6.19 17.30
N LYS A 26 -11.39 7.30 17.09
CA LYS A 26 -11.95 8.59 16.65
C LYS A 26 -12.55 8.54 15.25
N ASN A 27 -12.22 7.49 14.49
CA ASN A 27 -12.83 7.23 13.21
C ASN A 27 -14.19 6.54 13.32
N ALA A 28 -14.64 6.13 14.51
CA ALA A 28 -15.89 5.39 14.70
C ALA A 28 -17.02 5.89 13.79
N GLY A 29 -17.57 4.98 12.99
CA GLY A 29 -18.59 5.28 11.98
C GLY A 29 -18.08 5.66 10.58
N ALA A 30 -16.78 5.94 10.40
CA ALA A 30 -16.13 5.73 9.10
C ALA A 30 -15.53 4.34 9.10
N ASP A 31 -16.16 3.47 8.32
CA ASP A 31 -15.78 2.09 8.22
C ASP A 31 -14.55 1.93 7.29
N LEU A 32 -13.40 2.38 7.78
CA LEU A 32 -12.11 2.30 7.09
C LEU A 32 -11.61 0.86 7.00
N THR A 33 -11.95 0.01 7.97
CA THR A 33 -11.57 -1.41 8.01
C THR A 33 -12.05 -2.18 6.79
N PHE A 34 -13.22 -1.82 6.25
CA PHE A 34 -13.75 -2.42 5.02
C PHE A 34 -13.51 -1.55 3.78
N ASN A 35 -12.60 -0.58 3.84
CA ASN A 35 -12.22 0.23 2.71
C ASN A 35 -13.44 0.89 2.03
N GLN A 36 -14.40 1.38 2.82
CA GLN A 36 -15.63 1.93 2.26
C GLN A 36 -15.39 3.29 1.61
N PHE A 37 -16.19 3.58 0.57
CA PHE A 37 -16.27 4.91 0.00
C PHE A 37 -16.62 5.94 1.09
N GLN A 38 -16.03 7.13 1.02
CA GLN A 38 -16.17 8.17 2.03
C GLN A 38 -16.79 9.40 1.38
N GLU A 39 -18.05 9.69 1.73
CA GLU A 39 -18.76 10.84 1.18
C GLU A 39 -18.10 12.18 1.56
N ASN A 40 -17.53 12.26 2.77
CA ASN A 40 -16.84 13.45 3.27
C ASN A 40 -15.34 13.21 3.39
N THR A 41 -14.60 13.36 2.29
CA THR A 41 -13.13 13.24 2.26
C THR A 41 -12.39 14.36 3.02
N ASN A 42 -13.08 15.44 3.38
CA ASN A 42 -12.52 16.60 4.07
C ASN A 42 -12.52 16.49 5.61
N ARG A 43 -13.20 15.48 6.18
CA ARG A 43 -13.09 15.18 7.61
C ARG A 43 -11.70 14.65 7.93
N TRP A 44 -11.30 14.75 9.20
CA TRP A 44 -10.08 14.12 9.67
C TRP A 44 -10.28 12.61 9.89
N PHE A 45 -9.34 11.83 9.37
CA PHE A 45 -9.20 10.41 9.64
C PHE A 45 -7.94 10.18 10.48
N TYR A 46 -8.07 9.53 11.62
CA TYR A 46 -7.03 9.41 12.64
C TYR A 46 -6.40 8.03 12.58
N PHE A 47 -5.08 7.98 12.57
CA PHE A 47 -4.31 6.75 12.54
C PHE A 47 -3.29 6.75 13.68
N GLU A 48 -2.94 5.57 14.17
CA GLU A 48 -1.97 5.38 15.25
C GLU A 48 -1.12 4.15 14.97
N ASN A 49 -0.03 3.98 15.73
CA ASN A 49 0.77 2.76 15.67
C ASN A 49 -0.02 1.58 16.25
N GLY A 50 -0.28 0.56 15.42
CA GLY A 50 -0.99 -0.65 15.82
C GLY A 50 -0.24 -1.52 16.83
N PHE A 51 1.07 -1.32 16.97
CA PHE A 51 1.94 -2.00 17.95
C PHE A 51 2.47 -1.05 19.03
N ARG A 52 1.78 0.08 19.28
CA ARG A 52 2.23 1.12 20.22
C ARG A 52 2.67 0.56 21.56
N ASP A 53 1.86 -0.30 22.19
CA ASP A 53 2.15 -0.84 23.52
C ASP A 53 3.41 -1.73 23.49
N GLU A 54 3.53 -2.61 22.50
CA GLU A 54 4.68 -3.48 22.29
C GLU A 54 5.96 -2.70 21.99
N ASP A 55 5.90 -1.73 21.09
CA ASP A 55 7.05 -0.92 20.66
C ASP A 55 7.55 -0.04 21.80
N VAL A 56 6.65 0.65 22.50
CA VAL A 56 6.98 1.48 23.67
C VAL A 56 7.60 0.63 24.77
N SER A 57 7.09 -0.60 25.01
CA SER A 57 7.65 -1.51 26.02
C SER A 57 9.09 -1.96 25.69
N GLN A 58 9.46 -1.95 24.41
CA GLN A 58 10.79 -2.31 23.90
C GLN A 58 11.69 -1.09 23.68
N GLY A 59 11.19 0.13 23.90
CA GLY A 59 11.91 1.37 23.62
C GLY A 59 12.11 1.65 22.13
N ILE A 60 11.28 1.04 21.28
CA ILE A 60 11.26 1.29 19.84
C ILE A 60 10.51 2.61 19.64
N HIS A 61 11.10 3.50 18.86
CA HIS A 61 10.51 4.79 18.51
C HIS A 61 10.53 4.96 17.00
N HIS A 62 9.34 4.97 16.41
CA HIS A 62 9.22 5.12 14.97
C HIS A 62 9.37 6.56 14.51
N GLN A 63 10.18 6.78 13.47
CA GLN A 63 10.28 8.08 12.84
C GLN A 63 9.19 8.26 11.77
N LEU A 64 8.42 9.34 11.88
CA LEU A 64 7.48 9.74 10.86
C LEU A 64 8.17 10.13 9.55
N CYS A 65 7.69 9.55 8.45
CA CYS A 65 8.25 9.62 7.11
C CYS A 65 7.33 10.40 6.16
N ASN A 66 7.84 10.76 4.98
CA ASN A 66 7.03 11.41 3.93
C ASN A 66 6.03 10.46 3.27
N LEU A 67 6.26 9.15 3.40
CA LEU A 67 5.47 8.06 2.89
C LEU A 67 5.53 6.94 3.93
N HIS A 68 4.37 6.39 4.29
CA HIS A 68 4.21 5.17 5.06
C HIS A 68 3.37 4.19 4.26
N MET A 69 3.76 2.92 4.31
CA MET A 69 2.99 1.81 3.74
C MET A 69 2.57 0.90 4.88
N SER A 70 1.31 0.48 4.90
CA SER A 70 0.83 -0.56 5.81
C SER A 70 0.00 -1.54 4.99
N GLY A 71 0.68 -2.58 4.51
CA GLY A 71 0.20 -3.37 3.39
C GLY A 71 -0.07 -2.51 2.16
N ARG A 72 -1.23 -2.68 1.52
CA ARG A 72 -1.66 -1.88 0.36
C ARG A 72 -2.02 -0.42 0.68
N ASN A 73 -2.11 -0.08 1.96
CA ASN A 73 -2.52 1.25 2.38
C ASN A 73 -1.33 2.21 2.30
N MET A 74 -1.53 3.32 1.60
CA MET A 74 -0.52 4.35 1.44
C MET A 74 -0.92 5.62 2.21
N MET A 75 0.00 6.12 3.03
CA MET A 75 -0.13 7.38 3.75
C MET A 75 1.03 8.30 3.37
N VAL A 76 0.73 9.51 2.92
CA VAL A 76 1.75 10.45 2.42
C VAL A 76 1.66 11.81 3.11
N LYS A 77 2.80 12.45 3.33
CA LYS A 77 2.82 13.86 3.72
C LYS A 77 2.25 14.75 2.61
N ARG A 78 1.81 15.93 3.03
CA ARG A 78 1.17 16.95 2.18
C ARG A 78 1.94 17.25 0.90
N GLU A 79 3.27 17.36 0.97
CA GLU A 79 4.06 17.70 -0.22
C GLU A 79 4.01 16.61 -1.28
N LEU A 80 4.15 15.33 -0.88
CA LEU A 80 4.02 14.20 -1.79
C LEU A 80 2.56 14.04 -2.27
N TYR A 81 1.58 14.24 -1.39
CA TYR A 81 0.17 14.31 -1.81
C TYR A 81 -0.06 15.36 -2.91
N LEU A 82 0.48 16.57 -2.75
CA LEU A 82 0.33 17.63 -3.76
C LEU A 82 0.96 17.26 -5.11
N ALA A 83 2.01 16.44 -5.12
CA ALA A 83 2.60 15.91 -6.34
C ALA A 83 1.75 14.80 -6.98
N LEU A 84 1.04 14.00 -6.18
CA LEU A 84 0.27 12.83 -6.64
C LEU A 84 -1.22 13.12 -6.90
N ARG A 85 -1.82 14.14 -6.27
CA ARG A 85 -3.28 14.43 -6.28
C ARG A 85 -3.90 14.68 -7.66
N HIS A 86 -3.08 14.89 -8.69
CA HIS A 86 -3.52 15.12 -10.06
C HIS A 86 -3.66 13.81 -10.85
N ILE A 87 -3.16 12.70 -10.30
CA ILE A 87 -3.33 11.36 -10.86
C ILE A 87 -4.74 10.90 -10.51
N ASP A 88 -5.51 10.55 -11.52
CA ASP A 88 -6.81 9.90 -11.36
C ASP A 88 -6.59 8.43 -11.07
N ILE A 89 -6.80 8.03 -9.81
CA ILE A 89 -6.57 6.66 -9.34
C ILE A 89 -7.92 5.96 -9.32
N THR A 90 -8.13 5.07 -10.29
CA THR A 90 -9.36 4.29 -10.37
C THR A 90 -9.58 3.53 -9.05
N GLY A 91 -10.70 3.81 -8.39
CA GLY A 91 -11.12 3.07 -7.19
C GLY A 91 -10.45 3.53 -5.93
N ALA A 92 -9.87 4.73 -5.92
CA ALA A 92 -9.29 5.29 -4.74
C ALA A 92 -9.69 6.75 -4.52
N GLN A 93 -9.59 7.18 -3.27
CA GLN A 93 -9.82 8.55 -2.85
C GLN A 93 -8.76 8.97 -1.85
N TRP A 94 -8.31 10.22 -1.95
CA TRP A 94 -7.45 10.83 -0.95
C TRP A 94 -8.30 11.34 0.21
N LEU A 95 -7.96 10.88 1.42
CA LEU A 95 -8.58 11.29 2.68
C LEU A 95 -7.60 12.12 3.49
N ARG A 96 -8.06 13.19 4.14
CA ARG A 96 -7.22 13.95 5.08
C ARG A 96 -6.93 13.12 6.31
N ALA A 97 -5.66 12.96 6.64
CA ALA A 97 -5.24 12.06 7.70
C ALA A 97 -4.46 12.79 8.80
N VAL A 98 -4.58 12.26 10.00
CA VAL A 98 -3.82 12.64 11.18
C VAL A 98 -3.13 11.39 11.69
N ILE A 99 -1.81 11.43 11.87
CA ILE A 99 -1.09 10.40 12.62
C ILE A 99 -0.97 10.86 14.07
N ILE A 100 -1.38 10.01 15.01
CA ILE A 100 -1.18 10.17 16.44
C ILE A 100 0.03 9.32 16.79
N ASN A 101 1.11 9.99 17.17
CA ASN A 101 2.38 9.33 17.48
C ASN A 101 2.34 8.67 18.87
N ASP A 102 3.34 7.85 19.20
CA ASP A 102 3.38 7.09 20.47
C ASP A 102 3.41 7.97 21.73
N ASP A 103 3.79 9.25 21.58
CA ASP A 103 3.80 10.28 22.62
C ASP A 103 2.53 11.14 22.66
N ASP A 104 1.46 10.70 21.98
CA ASP A 104 0.18 11.41 21.80
C ASP A 104 0.28 12.74 21.04
N THR A 105 1.38 12.98 20.31
CA THR A 105 1.50 14.14 19.41
C THR A 105 0.70 13.93 18.12
N TYR A 106 0.01 14.98 17.66
CA TYR A 106 -0.85 14.96 16.46
C TYR A 106 -0.09 15.54 15.27
N HIS A 107 -0.08 14.81 14.16
CA HIS A 107 0.52 15.22 12.89
C HIS A 107 -0.55 15.23 11.80
N ASP A 108 -1.05 16.43 11.47
CA ASP A 108 -2.21 16.66 10.60
C ASP A 108 -1.85 17.03 9.14
N ASP A 109 -0.59 16.84 8.76
CA ASP A 109 -0.04 17.12 7.44
C ASP A 109 -0.03 15.89 6.52
N TYR A 110 -0.86 14.87 6.81
CA TYR A 110 -0.91 13.60 6.08
C TYR A 110 -2.18 13.40 5.26
N HIS A 111 -2.08 12.56 4.23
CA HIS A 111 -3.19 12.12 3.39
C HIS A 111 -3.12 10.61 3.17
N TYR A 112 -4.25 9.95 3.36
CA TYR A 112 -4.42 8.51 3.21
C TYR A 112 -5.04 8.18 1.85
N LEU A 113 -4.45 7.26 1.10
CA LEU A 113 -5.03 6.72 -0.13
C LEU A 113 -5.95 5.56 0.23
N ASN A 114 -7.26 5.83 0.24
CA ASN A 114 -8.27 4.82 0.50
C ASN A 114 -8.72 4.20 -0.83
N PHE A 115 -8.27 2.99 -1.12
CA PHE A 115 -8.93 2.15 -2.12
C PHE A 115 -10.33 1.78 -1.62
N PHE A 116 -11.34 1.82 -2.47
CA PHE A 116 -12.70 1.46 -2.11
C PHE A 116 -13.37 0.64 -3.19
N ARG A 117 -14.26 -0.26 -2.75
CA ARG A 117 -15.18 -0.94 -3.65
C ARG A 117 -16.27 0.05 -4.07
N ASN A 118 -16.39 0.33 -5.36
CA ASN A 118 -17.44 1.23 -5.85
C ASN A 118 -18.82 0.66 -5.48
N PRO A 119 -19.65 1.39 -4.71
CA PRO A 119 -20.96 0.88 -4.27
C PRO A 119 -22.01 0.83 -5.39
N VAL A 120 -21.78 1.53 -6.51
CA VAL A 120 -22.70 1.63 -7.65
C VAL A 120 -22.37 0.60 -8.73
N ASP A 121 -21.09 0.24 -8.86
CA ASP A 121 -20.62 -0.72 -9.82
C ASP A 121 -20.27 -2.03 -9.10
N ARG A 122 -21.18 -3.01 -9.15
CA ARG A 122 -20.95 -4.33 -8.53
C ARG A 122 -19.95 -5.17 -9.33
N ASP A 123 -19.72 -4.79 -10.59
CA ASP A 123 -18.72 -5.34 -11.50
C ASP A 123 -17.41 -4.56 -11.42
N TYR A 124 -17.25 -3.69 -10.42
CA TYR A 124 -16.01 -2.98 -10.10
C TYR A 124 -14.93 -3.97 -9.69
N ALA A 125 -14.37 -4.61 -10.70
CA ALA A 125 -13.16 -5.36 -10.65
C ALA A 125 -12.04 -4.34 -10.57
N TYR A 126 -11.25 -4.45 -9.51
CA TYR A 126 -9.87 -3.96 -9.51
C TYR A 126 -9.21 -4.30 -10.86
N TYR A 127 -8.30 -3.45 -11.32
CA TYR A 127 -7.68 -3.68 -12.61
C TYR A 127 -6.78 -4.92 -12.58
N ASP A 128 -7.34 -6.09 -12.91
CA ASP A 128 -6.59 -7.33 -13.08
C ASP A 128 -5.67 -7.23 -14.29
N PHE A 129 -4.38 -7.03 -14.03
CA PHE A 129 -3.33 -7.08 -15.03
C PHE A 129 -2.48 -8.33 -14.93
N VAL A 130 -2.70 -9.19 -13.93
CA VAL A 130 -1.91 -10.41 -13.73
C VAL A 130 -2.29 -11.46 -14.78
N ASP A 131 -1.28 -12.07 -15.37
CA ASP A 131 -1.41 -13.28 -16.19
C ASP A 131 -1.23 -14.50 -15.28
N PHE A 132 -2.34 -15.02 -14.74
CA PHE A 132 -2.31 -16.17 -13.84
C PHE A 132 -1.79 -17.44 -14.53
N ASP A 133 -1.91 -17.58 -15.85
CA ASP A 133 -1.42 -18.76 -16.56
C ASP A 133 0.12 -18.76 -16.69
N GLN A 134 0.75 -17.58 -16.63
CA GLN A 134 2.20 -17.40 -16.72
C GLN A 134 2.87 -17.05 -15.38
N SER A 135 2.09 -16.73 -14.36
CA SER A 135 2.56 -16.42 -13.01
C SER A 135 2.75 -17.68 -12.17
N GLU A 136 3.62 -17.61 -11.16
CA GLU A 136 3.86 -18.68 -10.20
C GLU A 136 3.36 -18.20 -8.83
N TYR A 137 2.42 -18.94 -8.23
CA TYR A 137 1.77 -18.56 -6.99
C TYR A 137 1.25 -19.77 -6.22
N GLU A 138 1.16 -19.61 -4.91
CA GLU A 138 0.40 -20.48 -4.02
C GLU A 138 -1.00 -19.92 -3.79
N LYS A 139 -1.99 -20.79 -3.62
CA LYS A 139 -3.39 -20.41 -3.41
C LYS A 139 -3.89 -21.01 -2.10
N ASP A 140 -4.16 -20.14 -1.13
CA ASP A 140 -4.72 -20.52 0.16
C ASP A 140 -6.23 -20.28 0.21
N VAL A 141 -6.98 -21.36 0.47
CA VAL A 141 -8.43 -21.32 0.62
C VAL A 141 -8.76 -21.54 2.10
N PHE A 142 -9.06 -20.45 2.82
CA PHE A 142 -9.38 -20.51 4.24
C PHE A 142 -10.82 -20.94 4.52
N ALA A 143 -11.77 -20.55 3.67
CA ALA A 143 -13.17 -20.95 3.76
C ALA A 143 -13.89 -20.76 2.41
N ASP A 144 -14.89 -21.58 2.11
CA ASP A 144 -15.63 -21.54 0.83
C ASP A 144 -16.36 -20.22 0.57
N TYR A 145 -16.62 -19.43 1.61
CA TYR A 145 -17.29 -18.12 1.53
C TYR A 145 -16.33 -16.94 1.52
N LEU A 146 -15.02 -17.18 1.67
CA LEU A 146 -13.99 -16.16 1.55
C LEU A 146 -13.28 -16.30 0.21
N PRO A 147 -12.89 -15.18 -0.42
CA PRO A 147 -12.05 -15.26 -1.57
C PRO A 147 -10.68 -15.86 -1.19
N PRO A 148 -10.05 -16.65 -2.08
CA PRO A 148 -8.75 -17.26 -1.82
C PRO A 148 -7.66 -16.20 -1.69
N LEU A 149 -6.67 -16.41 -0.81
CA LEU A 149 -5.43 -15.62 -0.81
C LEU A 149 -4.44 -16.21 -1.80
N TYR A 150 -3.65 -15.35 -2.44
CA TYR A 150 -2.63 -15.76 -3.41
C TYR A 150 -1.30 -15.20 -2.97
N THR A 151 -0.33 -16.08 -2.77
CA THR A 151 1.04 -15.72 -2.47
C THR A 151 1.86 -15.85 -3.75
N PHE A 152 2.42 -14.76 -4.26
CA PHE A 152 3.13 -14.80 -5.56
C PHE A 152 4.63 -15.04 -5.39
N GLU A 153 5.13 -16.10 -6.00
CA GLU A 153 6.57 -16.36 -6.18
C GLU A 153 7.11 -15.62 -7.42
N LYS A 154 6.25 -15.40 -8.41
CA LYS A 154 6.57 -14.67 -9.65
C LYS A 154 5.32 -14.09 -10.26
N ILE A 155 5.36 -12.79 -10.53
CA ILE A 155 4.25 -12.07 -11.15
C ILE A 155 4.59 -11.81 -12.63
N VAL A 156 3.69 -12.23 -13.52
CA VAL A 156 3.71 -11.87 -14.94
C VAL A 156 2.49 -11.01 -15.23
N LEU A 157 2.69 -9.83 -15.81
CA LEU A 157 1.59 -8.99 -16.27
C LEU A 157 1.17 -9.36 -17.70
N SER A 158 -0.14 -9.43 -17.94
CA SER A 158 -0.72 -9.67 -19.25
C SER A 158 -0.60 -8.43 -20.14
N PRO A 159 0.12 -8.50 -21.27
CA PRO A 159 0.23 -7.37 -22.21
C PRO A 159 -1.11 -6.98 -22.81
N GLU A 160 -2.01 -7.95 -23.01
CA GLU A 160 -3.35 -7.71 -23.54
C GLU A 160 -4.20 -6.88 -22.56
N LYS A 161 -4.23 -7.28 -21.28
CA LYS A 161 -4.95 -6.53 -20.24
C LYS A 161 -4.38 -5.12 -20.04
N LEU A 162 -3.05 -4.98 -20.06
CA LEU A 162 -2.38 -3.68 -19.99
C LEU A 162 -2.67 -2.78 -21.20
N ALA A 163 -2.74 -3.34 -22.40
CA ALA A 163 -3.04 -2.60 -23.62
C ALA A 163 -4.51 -2.15 -23.70
N ALA A 164 -5.42 -2.87 -23.04
CA ALA A 164 -6.83 -2.53 -22.97
C ALA A 164 -7.13 -1.29 -22.08
N VAL A 165 -6.21 -0.95 -21.17
CA VAL A 165 -6.37 0.18 -20.24
C VAL A 165 -5.35 1.29 -20.56
N PRO A 166 -5.80 2.54 -20.80
CA PRO A 166 -4.89 3.66 -21.03
C PRO A 166 -3.91 3.88 -19.87
N LEU A 167 -2.66 4.23 -20.16
CA LEU A 167 -1.58 4.35 -19.16
C LEU A 167 -1.98 5.25 -17.99
N GLU A 168 -2.64 6.38 -18.27
CA GLU A 168 -3.09 7.35 -17.27
C GLU A 168 -4.05 6.78 -16.22
N LYS A 169 -4.72 5.65 -16.50
CA LYS A 169 -5.62 4.95 -15.57
C LYS A 169 -4.94 3.84 -14.78
N ARG A 170 -3.71 3.47 -15.15
CA ARG A 170 -2.91 2.37 -14.56
C ARG A 170 -1.55 2.87 -14.08
N LEU A 171 -1.51 4.08 -13.52
CA LEU A 171 -0.31 4.66 -12.92
C LEU A 171 -0.12 4.23 -11.46
N ILE A 172 -1.22 4.03 -10.74
CA ILE A 172 -1.28 3.50 -9.37
C ILE A 172 -2.49 2.59 -9.34
N TRP A 173 -2.33 1.37 -8.85
CA TRP A 173 -3.45 0.46 -8.66
C TRP A 173 -3.15 -0.59 -7.60
N ASP A 174 -4.22 -1.14 -7.07
CA ASP A 174 -4.24 -2.25 -6.12
C ASP A 174 -4.89 -3.43 -6.84
N ASP A 175 -4.10 -4.43 -7.23
CA ASP A 175 -4.56 -5.57 -8.02
C ASP A 175 -3.88 -6.90 -7.70
N LEU A 176 -3.01 -6.90 -6.72
CA LEU A 176 -2.59 -8.18 -6.21
C LEU A 176 -3.73 -8.57 -5.29
N GLN A 177 -4.72 -9.27 -5.87
CA GLN A 177 -6.08 -9.41 -5.34
C GLN A 177 -6.11 -9.84 -3.87
N PHE A 178 -4.99 -10.31 -3.34
CA PHE A 178 -4.81 -10.76 -1.97
C PHE A 178 -3.39 -10.57 -1.40
N THR A 179 -2.54 -9.74 -2.02
CA THR A 179 -1.26 -9.35 -1.40
C THR A 179 -1.38 -7.96 -0.79
N ASP A 180 -0.66 -7.73 0.28
CA ASP A 180 -0.60 -6.46 1.00
C ASP A 180 0.30 -5.42 0.27
N CYS A 181 0.16 -5.27 -1.05
CA CYS A 181 1.10 -4.49 -1.86
C CYS A 181 0.40 -3.59 -2.87
N LEU A 182 0.99 -2.40 -3.07
CA LEU A 182 0.53 -1.42 -4.05
C LEU A 182 1.43 -1.45 -5.29
N VAL A 183 0.85 -1.36 -6.49
CA VAL A 183 1.65 -1.29 -7.73
C VAL A 183 1.63 0.12 -8.30
N VAL A 184 2.79 0.59 -8.73
CA VAL A 184 2.98 1.92 -9.33
C VAL A 184 3.78 1.85 -10.62
N HIS A 185 3.42 2.72 -11.57
CA HIS A 185 4.24 2.97 -12.75
C HIS A 185 5.54 3.68 -12.39
N LYS A 186 6.58 3.48 -13.21
CA LYS A 186 7.89 4.11 -13.09
C LYS A 186 7.81 5.62 -12.91
N SER A 187 6.92 6.29 -13.63
CA SER A 187 6.73 7.75 -13.50
C SER A 187 6.26 8.17 -12.11
N VAL A 188 5.45 7.34 -11.44
CA VAL A 188 4.98 7.59 -10.06
C VAL A 188 6.08 7.25 -9.07
N LYS A 189 6.77 6.12 -9.25
CA LYS A 189 7.97 5.77 -8.47
C LYS A 189 8.98 6.92 -8.46
N GLU A 190 9.29 7.49 -9.63
CA GLU A 190 10.23 8.61 -9.76
C GLU A 190 9.74 9.89 -9.06
N ILE A 191 8.43 10.09 -8.91
CA ILE A 191 7.88 11.17 -8.09
C ILE A 191 8.11 10.84 -6.61
N MET A 192 7.76 9.64 -6.16
CA MET A 192 7.88 9.21 -4.76
C MET A 192 9.33 9.23 -4.28
N GLU A 193 10.28 8.76 -5.09
CA GLU A 193 11.71 8.71 -4.75
C GLU A 193 12.32 10.09 -4.48
N LYS A 194 11.80 11.17 -5.09
CA LYS A 194 12.25 12.55 -4.82
C LYS A 194 12.01 12.97 -3.36
N TYR A 195 11.06 12.32 -2.69
CA TYR A 195 10.72 12.58 -1.29
C TYR A 195 11.41 11.64 -0.31
N GLN A 196 12.37 10.82 -0.77
CA GLN A 196 13.20 9.93 0.05
C GLN A 196 12.37 9.08 1.03
N PRO A 197 11.52 8.17 0.54
CA PRO A 197 10.65 7.36 1.38
C PRO A 197 11.48 6.35 2.19
N LEU A 198 11.70 6.63 3.47
CA LEU A 198 12.53 5.79 4.35
C LEU A 198 11.84 4.47 4.75
N ASP A 199 10.52 4.48 4.79
CA ASP A 199 9.65 3.36 5.19
C ASP A 199 9.30 2.42 4.01
N CYS A 200 9.80 2.66 2.80
CA CYS A 200 9.33 1.91 1.63
C CYS A 200 10.46 1.45 0.72
N ARG A 201 10.19 0.36 0.01
CA ARG A 201 11.01 -0.13 -1.10
C ARG A 201 10.20 -0.23 -2.37
N PHE A 202 10.91 -0.21 -3.49
CA PHE A 202 10.36 -0.38 -4.82
C PHE A 202 11.11 -1.52 -5.48
N THR A 203 10.39 -2.57 -5.85
CA THR A 203 10.94 -3.70 -6.62
C THR A 203 10.20 -3.77 -7.93
N ARG A 204 10.90 -4.06 -9.03
CA ARG A 204 10.23 -4.26 -10.33
C ARG A 204 9.25 -5.42 -10.18
N ILE A 205 8.07 -5.32 -10.77
CA ILE A 205 7.01 -6.29 -10.50
C ILE A 205 7.41 -7.73 -10.89
N GLU A 206 8.22 -7.90 -11.94
CA GLU A 206 8.73 -9.22 -12.35
C GLU A 206 9.84 -9.77 -11.45
N GLU A 207 10.43 -8.92 -10.62
CA GLU A 207 11.44 -9.28 -9.62
C GLU A 207 10.80 -9.47 -8.24
N TYR A 208 9.55 -9.06 -8.04
CA TYR A 208 8.89 -9.11 -6.73
C TYR A 208 8.61 -10.55 -6.28
N GLN A 209 8.89 -10.80 -5.01
CA GLN A 209 8.58 -12.03 -4.27
C GLN A 209 8.02 -11.61 -2.92
N GLU A 210 6.94 -12.23 -2.47
CA GLU A 210 6.18 -11.77 -1.28
C GLU A 210 7.00 -11.80 0.01
N ASP A 211 7.97 -12.72 0.12
CA ASP A 211 8.88 -12.82 1.27
C ASP A 211 9.97 -11.72 1.33
N MET A 212 10.05 -10.82 0.35
CA MET A 212 11.01 -9.69 0.39
C MET A 212 10.70 -8.65 1.48
N GLY A 213 9.54 -8.75 2.13
CA GLY A 213 9.08 -7.82 3.18
C GLY A 213 8.89 -8.43 4.58
N THR A 214 8.97 -9.76 4.75
CA THR A 214 8.49 -10.43 5.98
C THR A 214 9.56 -10.72 7.04
N ARG A 215 10.83 -10.43 6.78
CA ARG A 215 11.85 -10.40 7.84
C ARG A 215 13.08 -9.70 7.31
N ALA A 216 13.52 -8.65 8.00
CA ALA A 216 14.96 -8.50 8.12
C ALA A 216 15.43 -9.80 8.79
N GLU A 217 16.09 -10.67 8.04
CA GLU A 217 16.90 -11.69 8.66
C GLU A 217 17.99 -10.91 9.39
N TYR A 218 17.87 -10.84 10.71
CA TYR A 218 18.96 -10.38 11.54
C TYR A 218 19.82 -11.59 11.85
N ASP A 219 21.13 -11.44 11.71
CA ASP A 219 22.04 -12.46 12.22
C ASP A 219 21.89 -12.58 13.75
N ALA A 220 22.51 -13.60 14.34
CA ALA A 220 22.49 -13.79 15.78
C ALA A 220 23.05 -12.60 16.59
N ASP A 221 23.72 -11.66 15.89
CA ASP A 221 24.34 -10.46 16.45
C ASP A 221 23.50 -9.18 16.19
N GLY A 222 22.31 -9.31 15.59
CA GLY A 222 21.39 -8.20 15.36
C GLY A 222 21.73 -7.32 14.14
N ASN A 223 22.61 -7.76 13.24
CA ASN A 223 22.89 -7.05 12.00
C ASN A 223 21.94 -7.50 10.89
N LEU A 224 21.58 -6.55 10.03
CA LEU A 224 20.80 -6.83 8.82
C LEU A 224 21.61 -7.76 7.89
N ILE A 225 21.05 -8.93 7.57
CA ILE A 225 21.58 -9.87 6.57
C ILE A 225 21.17 -9.40 5.16
#